data_AF-A0A6N9A8W6-F1
#
_entry.id   AF-A0A6N9A8W6-F1
#
_cell.length_a   1.000
_cell.length_b   1.000
_cell.length_c   1.000
_cell.angle_alpha   90.00
_cell.angle_beta   90.00
_cell.angle_gamma   90.00
#
_symmetry.space_group_name_H-M   'P 1'
#
loop_
_entity.id
_entity.type
_entity.pdbx_description
1 polymer ?
#
loop_
_entity_poly.entity_id
_entity_poly.type
_entity_poly.pdbx_seq_one_letter_code
_entity_poly.pdbx_strand_id
1 'polypeptide(L)' 'MLRDPGDEMVLEAAASGRADALVTFNKRDFADAGSAFGIEVLSPQQALRRTMK' A
#
# COMPACT_ATOMS: atom_id res chain seq x y z
N MET A 1 3.93 -15.17 -2.80
CA MET A 1 2.73 -15.64 -2.07
C MET A 1 2.59 -14.72 -0.88
N LEU A 2 1.58 -13.84 -0.86
CA LEU A 2 1.31 -12.96 0.27
C LEU A 2 0.91 -13.81 1.49
N ARG A 3 1.27 -13.33 2.68
CA ARG A 3 1.27 -14.10 3.92
C ARG A 3 -0.14 -14.24 4.55
N ASP A 4 -1.11 -13.48 4.06
CA ASP A 4 -2.51 -13.45 4.51
C ASP A 4 -3.45 -13.10 3.32
N PRO A 5 -4.58 -13.82 3.11
CA PRO A 5 -5.57 -13.50 2.08
C PRO A 5 -6.13 -12.06 2.17
N GLY A 6 -6.19 -11.48 3.36
CA GLY A 6 -6.66 -10.10 3.55
C GLY A 6 -5.74 -9.07 2.88
N ASP A 7 -4.43 -9.31 2.90
CA ASP A 7 -3.44 -8.40 2.30
C ASP A 7 -3.52 -8.41 0.77
N GLU A 8 -3.82 -9.57 0.17
CA GLU A 8 -4.02 -9.70 -1.27
C GLU A 8 -5.23 -8.90 -1.75
N MET A 9 -6.36 -8.99 -1.06
CA MET A 9 -7.57 -8.21 -1.39
C MET A 9 -7.32 -6.69 -1.35
N VAL A 10 -6.55 -6.21 -0.37
CA VAL A 10 -6.23 -4.78 -0.24
C VAL A 10 -5.37 -4.30 -1.42
N LEU A 11 -4.38 -5.09 -1.82
CA LEU A 11 -3.51 -4.76 -2.95
C LEU A 11 -4.24 -4.84 -4.29
N GLU A 12 -5.11 -5.84 -4.47
CA GLU A 12 -5.97 -5.93 -5.66
C GLU A 12 -6.90 -4.72 -5.76
N ALA A 13 -7.50 -4.28 -4.65
CA ALA A 13 -8.35 -3.11 -4.63
C ALA A 13 -7.57 -1.83 -4.99
N ALA A 14 -6.37 -1.66 -4.43
CA ALA A 14 -5.51 -0.53 -4.73
C ALA A 14 -5.02 -0.52 -6.19
N ALA A 15 -4.64 -1.68 -6.73
CA ALA A 15 -4.21 -1.83 -8.12
C ALA A 15 -5.36 -1.58 -9.10
N SER A 16 -6.52 -2.21 -8.86
CA SER A 16 -7.72 -2.07 -9.69
C SER A 16 -8.25 -0.63 -9.67
N GLY A 17 -8.14 0.03 -8.51
CA GLY A 17 -8.48 1.44 -8.32
C GLY A 17 -7.44 2.42 -8.87
N ARG A 18 -6.30 1.94 -9.39
CA ARG A 18 -5.17 2.76 -9.86
C ARG A 18 -4.69 3.76 -8.81
N ALA A 19 -4.64 3.32 -7.55
CA ALA A 19 -4.16 4.15 -6.46
C ALA A 19 -2.67 4.43 -6.62
N ASP A 20 -2.26 5.69 -6.41
CA ASP A 20 -0.84 6.07 -6.41
C ASP A 20 -0.10 5.49 -5.19
N ALA A 21 -0.80 5.26 -4.08
CA ALA A 21 -0.23 4.74 -2.85
C ALA A 21 -1.25 4.01 -1.96
N LEU A 22 -0.77 3.02 -1.20
CA LEU A 22 -1.46 2.39 -0.07
C LEU A 22 -0.95 2.97 1.24
N VAL A 23 -1.83 3.57 2.04
CA VAL A 23 -1.49 4.13 3.36
C VAL A 23 -1.88 3.15 4.46
N THR A 24 -0.90 2.65 5.23
CA THR A 24 -1.13 1.65 6.27
C THR A 24 -0.15 1.78 7.43
N PHE A 25 -0.56 1.35 8.63
CA PHE A 25 0.36 1.14 9.76
C PHE A 25 1.15 -0.17 9.61
N ASN A 26 0.62 -1.15 8.88
CA ASN A 26 1.27 -2.45 8.69
C ASN A 26 2.22 -2.47 7.47
N LYS A 27 3.11 -1.49 7.39
CA LYS A 27 3.96 -1.32 6.19
C LYS A 27 4.78 -2.57 5.83
N ARG A 28 5.24 -3.31 6.83
CA ARG A 28 6.16 -4.44 6.63
C ARG A 28 5.52 -5.53 5.77
N ASP A 29 4.24 -5.80 6.00
CA ASP A 29 3.56 -6.91 5.35
C ASP A 29 3.14 -6.54 3.91
N PHE A 30 3.01 -5.24 3.63
CA PHE A 30 2.67 -4.74 2.30
C PHE A 30 3.86 -4.26 1.45
N ALA A 31 5.05 -4.06 2.02
CA ALA A 31 6.17 -3.42 1.32
C ALA A 31 6.60 -4.18 0.05
N ASP A 32 6.87 -5.48 0.18
CA ASP A 32 7.35 -6.31 -0.94
C ASP A 32 6.28 -6.47 -2.02
N ALA A 33 5.03 -6.67 -1.59
CA ALA A 33 3.93 -6.91 -2.51
C ALA A 33 3.43 -5.62 -3.19
N GLY A 34 3.35 -4.51 -2.46
CA GLY A 34 3.05 -3.19 -3.05
C GLY A 34 4.02 -2.84 -4.18
N SER A 35 5.32 -3.12 -3.99
CA SER A 35 6.33 -2.94 -5.03
C SER A 35 6.06 -3.77 -6.29
N ALA A 36 5.52 -4.99 -6.16
CA ALA A 36 5.22 -5.85 -7.31
C ALA A 36 4.03 -5.33 -8.14
N PHE A 37 3.11 -4.61 -7.53
CA PHE A 37 1.97 -3.96 -8.19
C PHE A 37 2.24 -2.50 -8.60
N GLY A 38 3.45 -1.98 -8.34
CA GLY A 38 3.79 -0.58 -8.61
C GLY A 38 3.10 0.42 -7.69
N ILE A 39 2.66 -0.02 -6.51
CA ILE A 39 1.93 0.80 -5.53
C ILE A 39 2.89 1.19 -4.41
N GLU A 40 3.02 2.50 -4.16
CA GLU A 40 3.84 2.99 -3.06
C GLU A 40 3.18 2.70 -1.71
N VAL A 41 3.92 2.14 -0.75
CA VAL A 41 3.39 1.87 0.60
C VAL A 41 3.88 2.93 1.58
N LEU A 42 2.94 3.73 2.11
CA LEU A 42 3.20 4.86 2.99
C LEU A 42 2.69 4.60 4.41
N SER A 43 3.39 5.14 5.41
CA SER A 43 2.78 5.33 6.73
C SER A 43 1.83 6.53 6.70
N PRO A 44 0.83 6.61 7.60
CA PRO A 44 -0.03 7.77 7.71
C PRO A 44 0.75 9.09 7.88
N GLN A 45 1.85 9.07 8.64
CA GLN A 45 2.73 10.24 8.78
C GLN A 45 3.38 10.66 7.46
N GLN A 46 3.84 9.71 6.64
CA GLN A 46 4.41 10.00 5.33
C GLN A 46 3.36 10.57 4.36
N ALA A 47 2.15 9.99 4.36
CA ALA A 47 1.04 10.46 3.55
C ALA A 47 0.66 11.90 3.90
N LEU A 48 0.49 12.20 5.20
CA LEU A 48 0.16 13.54 5.67
C LEU A 48 1.22 14.57 5.26
N ARG A 49 2.51 14.24 5.43
CA ARG A 49 3.60 15.13 5.00
C ARG A 49 3.61 15.39 3.48
N ARG A 50 3.14 14.43 2.67
CA ARG A 50 3.07 14.56 1.20
C ARG A 50 1.92 15.46 0.77
N THR A 51 0.78 15.43 1.47
CA THR A 51 -0.41 16.22 1.12
C THR A 51 -0.40 17.64 1.66
N MET A 52 0.39 17.92 2.70
CA MET A 52 0.53 19.26 3.28
C MET A 52 1.56 20.15 2.55
N LYS A 53 2.01 19.77 1.35
CA LYS A 53 2.90 20.57 0.50
C LYS A 53 2.12 21.50 -0.43
#